data_AF-A0A3D4W635-F1
#
_entry.id   AF-A0A3D4W635-F1
#
_cell.length_a   1.000
_cell.length_b   1.000
_cell.length_c   1.000
_cell.angle_alpha   90.00
_cell.angle_beta   90.00
_cell.angle_gamma   90.00
#
_symmetry.space_group_name_H-M   'P 1'
#
loop_
_entity.id
_entity.type
_entity.pdbx_description
1 polymer ?
#
loop_
_entity_poly.entity_id
_entity_poly.type
_entity_poly.pdbx_seq_one_letter_code
_entity_poly.pdbx_strand_id
1 'polypeptide(L)' 'MEDNPKNESKCPVTGATKKHSVGAAGTKNPDWWPNQLKLNILRQHSERSNPMGKDFNYAEEFK' A
#
# COMPACT_ATOMS: atom_id res chain seq x y z
N MET A 1 24.18 -14.38 -19.33
CA MET A 1 23.30 -13.21 -19.34
C MET A 1 22.24 -13.51 -18.29
N GLU A 2 22.24 -12.77 -17.19
CA GLU A 2 21.38 -13.01 -16.03
C GLU A 2 19.89 -12.94 -16.41
N ASP A 3 19.14 -14.01 -16.18
CA ASP A 3 17.68 -14.04 -16.27
C ASP A 3 17.08 -13.33 -15.05
N ASN A 4 16.45 -12.17 -15.27
CA ASN A 4 15.77 -11.38 -14.23
C ASN A 4 14.28 -11.77 -14.18
N PRO A 5 13.80 -12.49 -13.15
CA PRO A 5 12.40 -12.91 -13.07
C PRO A 5 11.52 -11.73 -12.60
N LYS A 6 11.06 -10.89 -13.53
CA LYS A 6 10.02 -9.89 -13.24
C LYS A 6 8.62 -10.53 -13.15
N ASN A 7 8.38 -11.42 -12.19
CA ASN A 7 7.01 -11.91 -11.92
C ASN A 7 6.76 -12.41 -10.49
N GLU A 8 7.32 -11.76 -9.47
CA GLU A 8 7.28 -12.30 -8.10
C GLU A 8 6.05 -11.91 -7.26
N SER A 9 5.06 -11.15 -7.77
CA SER A 9 3.91 -10.76 -6.91
C SER A 9 2.59 -10.46 -7.61
N LYS A 10 2.44 -10.73 -8.91
CA LYS A 10 1.15 -10.47 -9.60
C LYS A 10 0.24 -11.68 -9.40
N CYS A 11 -0.52 -11.68 -8.32
CA CYS A 11 -1.57 -12.67 -8.06
C CYS A 11 -2.57 -12.65 -9.24
N PRO A 12 -2.60 -13.67 -10.13
CA PRO A 12 -3.27 -13.56 -11.42
C PRO A 12 -4.79 -13.73 -11.33
N VAL A 13 -5.30 -14.32 -10.24
CA VAL A 13 -6.74 -14.50 -9.99
C VAL A 13 -6.97 -14.49 -8.47
N THR A 14 -7.30 -13.35 -7.87
CA THR A 14 -7.98 -13.35 -6.56
C THR A 14 -9.39 -12.83 -6.79
N GLY A 15 -10.39 -13.64 -6.44
CA GLY A 15 -11.83 -13.38 -6.67
C GLY A 15 -12.42 -12.22 -5.87
N ALA A 16 -11.62 -11.20 -5.57
CA ALA A 16 -12.10 -9.93 -5.07
C ALA A 16 -12.36 -9.03 -6.27
N THR A 17 -13.64 -8.84 -6.61
CA THR A 17 -14.11 -7.72 -7.44
C THR A 17 -13.91 -6.41 -6.67
N LYS A 18 -12.68 -6.11 -6.22
CA LYS A 18 -12.32 -4.72 -5.97
C LYS A 18 -12.32 -4.10 -7.35
N LYS A 19 -13.41 -3.41 -7.68
CA LYS A 19 -13.50 -2.49 -8.81
C LYS A 19 -12.14 -1.85 -8.91
N HIS A 20 -11.37 -2.19 -9.95
CA HIS A 20 -10.21 -1.40 -10.30
C HIS A 20 -10.80 -0.03 -10.56
N SER A 21 -10.76 0.85 -9.55
CA SER A 21 -11.10 2.24 -9.74
C SER A 21 -10.26 2.64 -10.95
N VAL A 22 -10.90 3.19 -11.97
CA VAL A 22 -10.26 3.53 -13.24
C VAL A 22 -9.03 4.44 -13.06
N GLY A 23 -8.79 5.00 -11.86
CA GLY A 23 -7.56 5.71 -11.47
C GLY A 23 -6.54 4.93 -10.60
N ALA A 24 -6.85 3.73 -10.12
CA ALA A 24 -5.99 2.95 -9.23
C ALA A 24 -5.09 1.93 -9.95
N ALA A 25 -5.49 1.49 -11.15
CA ALA A 25 -4.87 0.40 -11.91
C ALA A 25 -4.11 0.87 -13.18
N GLY A 26 -3.68 2.14 -13.24
CA GLY A 26 -2.81 2.67 -14.29
C GLY A 26 -1.35 2.76 -13.86
N THR A 27 -0.45 2.99 -14.83
CA THR A 27 0.98 3.28 -14.59
C THR A 27 1.12 4.49 -13.67
N LYS A 28 1.91 4.35 -12.60
CA LYS A 28 2.11 5.39 -11.56
C LYS A 28 3.53 5.94 -11.61
N ASN A 29 3.79 7.01 -10.85
CA ASN A 29 5.12 7.62 -10.75
C ASN A 29 6.26 6.61 -10.45
N PRO A 30 6.09 5.60 -9.57
CA PRO A 30 7.14 4.60 -9.33
C PRO A 30 7.44 3.71 -10.54
N ASP A 31 6.50 3.55 -11.46
CA ASP A 31 6.69 2.76 -12.68
C ASP A 31 7.51 3.55 -13.72
N TRP A 32 7.33 4.88 -13.77
CA TRP A 32 8.09 5.78 -14.66
C TRP A 32 9.47 6.13 -14.11
N TRP A 33 9.60 6.31 -12.80
CA TRP A 33 10.86 6.64 -12.12
C TRP A 33 11.16 5.63 -11.00
N PRO A 34 11.66 4.43 -11.36
CA PRO A 34 11.86 3.35 -10.39
C PRO A 34 12.88 3.68 -9.28
N ASN A 35 13.83 4.58 -9.56
CA ASN A 35 14.88 5.00 -8.63
C ASN A 35 14.57 6.30 -7.87
N GLN A 36 13.34 6.82 -7.95
CA GLN A 36 12.94 8.00 -7.19
C GLN A 36 12.86 7.69 -5.69
N LEU A 37 13.30 8.64 -4.86
CA LEU A 37 13.18 8.54 -3.39
C LEU A 37 11.70 8.38 -2.98
N LYS A 38 11.40 7.30 -2.26
CA LYS A 38 10.03 6.96 -1.83
C LYS A 38 9.71 7.57 -0.47
N LEU A 39 8.92 8.65 -0.46
CA LEU A 39 8.47 9.32 0.78
C LEU A 39 7.21 8.69 1.40
N ASN A 40 6.68 7.61 0.83
CA ASN A 40 5.43 6.98 1.28
C ASN A 40 5.51 6.43 2.71
N ILE A 41 6.72 6.11 3.20
CA ILE A 41 6.92 5.62 4.56
C ILE A 41 6.52 6.66 5.62
N LEU A 42 6.69 7.95 5.32
CA LEU A 42 6.39 9.04 6.26
C LEU A 42 4.89 9.27 6.47
N ARG A 43 4.02 8.58 5.72
CA ARG A 43 2.56 8.73 5.79
C ARG A 43 1.81 7.44 6.14
N GLN A 44 2.49 6.38 6.56
CA GLN A 44 1.88 5.05 6.75
C GLN A 44 0.87 4.96 7.92
N HIS A 45 1.03 5.78 8.96
CA HIS A 45 0.26 5.66 10.21
C HIS A 45 -0.35 6.98 10.67
N SER A 46 -0.97 7.73 9.74
CA SER A 46 -1.64 8.96 10.11
C SER A 46 -2.89 8.69 10.96
N GLU A 47 -3.17 9.56 11.93
CA GLU A 47 -4.39 9.54 12.78
C GLU A 47 -5.68 9.44 11.96
N ARG A 48 -5.71 10.02 10.75
CA ARG A 48 -6.87 10.00 9.84
C ARG A 48 -7.29 8.61 9.38
N SER A 49 -6.37 7.65 9.40
CA SER A 49 -6.62 6.26 9.01
C SER A 49 -6.85 5.36 10.22
N ASN A 50 -6.71 5.89 11.44
CA ASN A 50 -6.93 5.13 12.66
C ASN A 50 -8.43 5.11 13.00
N PRO A 51 -9.10 3.94 12.99
CA PRO A 51 -10.51 3.84 13.32
C PRO A 51 -10.81 3.99 14.83
N MET A 52 -9.80 3.85 15.71
CA MET A 52 -10.01 3.88 17.17
C MET A 52 -10.25 5.29 17.72
N GLY A 53 -10.02 6.34 16.94
CA GLY A 53 -10.14 7.73 17.39
C GLY A 53 -8.89 8.24 18.13
N LYS A 54 -8.87 9.54 18.40
CA LYS A 54 -7.68 10.24 18.91
C LYS A 54 -7.39 9.95 20.40
N ASP A 55 -8.44 9.69 21.16
CA ASP A 55 -8.38 9.56 22.62
C ASP A 55 -8.26 8.10 23.09
N PHE A 56 -8.14 7.15 22.17
CA PHE A 56 -8.08 5.73 22.50
C PHE A 56 -6.71 5.30 23.04
N ASN A 57 -6.70 4.71 24.23
CA ASN A 57 -5.49 4.18 24.88
C ASN A 57 -5.55 2.66 25.00
N TYR A 58 -4.87 1.96 24.10
CA TYR A 58 -4.82 0.50 24.09
C TYR A 58 -4.28 -0.11 25.39
N ALA A 59 -3.32 0.55 26.06
CA ALA A 59 -2.71 0.03 27.28
C ALA A 59 -3.61 0.16 28.52
N GLU A 60 -4.60 1.04 28.50
CA GLU A 60 -5.59 1.17 29.58
C GLU A 60 -6.70 0.14 29.42
N GLU A 61 -7.21 -0.05 28.20
CA GLU A 61 -8.29 -1.00 27.90
C GLU A 61 -7.90 -2.48 28.15
N PHE A 62 -6.60 -2.79 28.15
CA PHE A 62 -6.12 -4.17 28.30
C PHE A 62 -5.66 -4.52 29.73
N LYS A 63 -5.60 -3.56 30.65
CA LYS A 63 -5.23 -3.82 32.05
C LYS A 63 -6.35 -4.52 32.81
#